data_AF-A0A847BIZ1-F1
#
_entry.id   AF-A0A847BIZ1-F1
#
_cell.length_a   1.000
_cell.length_b   1.000
_cell.length_c   1.000
_cell.angle_alpha   90.00
_cell.angle_beta   90.00
_cell.angle_gamma   90.00
#
_symmetry.space_group_name_H-M   'P 1'
#
loop_
_entity.id
_entity.type
_entity.pdbx_description
1 polymer ?
#
loop_
_entity_poly.entity_id
_entity_poly.type
_entity_poly.pdbx_seq_one_letter_code
_entity_poly.pdbx_strand_id
1 'polypeptide(L)' 'VSSGVMIGFGSGGSSITQDATELERISLVADAGWIRVSRDIQVIDWRGELRETRSGSDANFCRTLRVSLGTAAPREVL' A
#
# COMPACT_ATOMS: atom_id res chain seq x y z
N VAL A 1 4.33 23.34 7.29
CA VAL A 1 4.93 22.53 6.19
C VAL A 1 5.63 21.34 6.82
N SER A 2 5.20 20.12 6.54
CA SER A 2 5.86 18.90 7.03
C SER A 2 6.70 18.33 5.90
N SER A 3 8.02 18.37 6.08
CA SER A 3 8.98 17.75 5.16
C SER A 3 8.98 16.24 5.40
N GLY A 4 8.53 15.47 4.41
CA GLY A 4 8.73 14.02 4.39
C GLY A 4 10.10 13.68 3.79
N VAL A 5 10.84 12.79 4.43
CA VAL A 5 12.08 12.21 3.89
C VAL A 5 11.71 10.87 3.22
N MET A 6 11.99 10.74 1.93
CA MET A 6 11.91 9.48 1.18
C MET A 6 13.30 8.85 1.11
N ILE A 7 13.47 7.67 1.70
CA ILE A 7 14.69 6.87 1.59
C ILE A 7 14.47 5.82 0.50
N GLY A 8 15.09 6.01 -0.67
CA GLY A 8 15.17 5.01 -1.73
C GLY A 8 16.56 4.34 -1.73
N PHE A 9 16.62 3.04 -1.47
CA PHE A 9 17.85 2.24 -1.59
C PHE A 9 18.00 1.75 -3.03
N GLY A 10 18.90 2.37 -3.81
CA GLY A 10 19.29 1.90 -5.15
C GLY A 10 20.81 1.68 -5.22
N SER A 11 21.25 0.43 -5.04
CA SER A 11 22.66 0.04 -5.26
C SER A 11 22.73 -1.06 -6.30
N GLY A 12 23.34 -0.77 -7.45
CA GLY A 12 23.77 -1.78 -8.42
C GLY A 12 23.24 -1.51 -9.82
N GLY A 13 24.16 -1.34 -10.77
CA GLY A 13 23.89 -0.89 -12.12
C GLY A 13 23.08 -1.84 -13.00
N SER A 14 22.65 -1.26 -14.12
CA SER A 14 22.08 -1.92 -15.31
C SER A 14 20.57 -2.14 -15.31
N SER A 15 19.81 -1.05 -15.36
CA SER A 15 18.67 -0.91 -16.29
C SER A 15 18.14 0.52 -16.19
N ILE A 16 17.98 1.18 -17.33
CA ILE A 16 17.34 2.50 -17.47
C ILE A 16 15.81 2.36 -17.31
N THR A 17 15.32 1.26 -16.71
CA THR A 17 13.98 1.16 -16.14
C THR A 17 13.97 1.88 -14.80
N GLN A 18 14.08 3.20 -14.88
CA GLN A 18 13.22 4.16 -14.18
C GLN A 18 12.70 3.67 -12.83
N ASP A 19 13.25 4.19 -11.74
CA ASP A 19 12.78 3.98 -10.36
C ASP A 19 11.27 4.29 -10.24
N ALA A 20 10.43 3.31 -10.55
CA ALA A 20 9.00 3.42 -10.37
C ALA A 20 8.69 3.03 -8.93
N THR A 21 8.09 3.96 -8.19
CA THR A 21 7.63 3.70 -6.82
C THR A 21 6.20 3.17 -6.87
N GLU A 22 5.98 1.99 -6.31
CA GLU A 22 4.63 1.49 -6.05
C GLU A 22 4.19 1.94 -4.65
N LEU A 23 3.13 2.73 -4.59
CA LEU A 23 2.49 3.15 -3.35
C LEU A 23 1.21 2.35 -3.15
N GLU A 24 1.19 1.56 -2.09
CA GLU A 24 0.03 0.81 -1.65
C GLU A 24 -0.58 1.46 -0.42
N ARG A 25 -1.86 1.85 -0.52
CA ARG A 25 -2.62 2.39 0.60
C ARG A 25 -3.77 1.46 0.96
N ILE A 26 -3.77 1.00 2.20
CA ILE A 26 -4.87 0.24 2.78
C ILE A 26 -5.60 1.14 3.76
N SER A 27 -6.90 1.34 3.54
CA SER A 27 -7.79 2.06 4.44
C SER A 27 -8.78 1.08 5.06
N LEU A 28 -8.90 1.10 6.38
CA LEU A 28 -9.84 0.26 7.13
C LEU A 28 -10.76 1.15 7.96
N VAL A 29 -12.06 0.88 7.88
CA VAL A 29 -13.08 1.45 8.75
C VAL A 29 -13.80 0.29 9.43
N ALA A 30 -13.86 0.32 10.75
CA ALA A 30 -14.55 -0.67 11.55
C ALA A 30 -15.70 -0.02 12.32
N ASP A 31 -16.84 -0.71 12.34
CA ASP A 31 -18.03 -0.39 13.11
C ASP A 31 -18.52 -1.68 13.81
N ALA A 32 -19.49 -1.56 14.72
CA ALA A 32 -19.96 -2.69 15.54
C ALA A 32 -20.50 -3.88 14.72
N GLY A 33 -21.01 -3.64 13.51
CA GLY A 33 -21.60 -4.68 12.66
C GLY A 33 -20.84 -5.00 11.37
N TRP A 34 -19.81 -4.20 11.02
CA TRP A 34 -19.14 -4.35 9.73
C TRP A 34 -17.72 -3.77 9.73
N ILE A 35 -16.91 -4.29 8.81
CA ILE A 35 -15.59 -3.75 8.48
C ILE A 35 -15.57 -3.48 6.99
N ARG A 36 -15.14 -2.28 6.60
CA ARG A 36 -14.89 -1.93 5.20
C ARG A 36 -13.41 -1.69 5.02
N VAL A 37 -12.88 -2.30 3.96
CA VAL A 37 -11.48 -2.16 3.58
C VAL A 37 -11.42 -1.67 2.14
N SER A 38 -10.54 -0.71 1.88
CA SER A 38 -10.14 -0.29 0.54
C SER A 38 -8.63 -0.46 0.40
N ARG A 39 -8.21 -0.97 -0.75
CA ARG A 39 -6.82 -1.04 -1.16
C ARG A 39 -6.66 -0.30 -2.47
N ASP A 40 -5.88 0.77 -2.43
CA ASP A 40 -5.52 1.58 -3.59
C ASP A 40 -4.04 1.37 -3.91
N ILE A 41 -3.73 1.11 -5.17
CA ILE A 41 -2.36 0.93 -5.65
C ILE A 41 -2.07 1.99 -6.71
N GLN A 42 -0.96 2.69 -6.54
CA GLN A 42 -0.48 3.71 -7.46
C GLN A 42 0.96 3.41 -7.88
N VAL A 43 1.24 3.54 -9.17
CA VAL A 43 2.61 3.44 -9.71
C VAL A 43 3.04 4.83 -10.15
N ILE A 44 4.09 5.35 -9.53
CA ILE A 44 4.64 6.68 -9.78
C ILE A 44 6.01 6.48 -10.44
N ASP A 45 6.25 7.07 -11.60
CA ASP A 45 7.54 6.91 -12.27
C ASP A 45 8.65 7.78 -11.65
N TRP A 46 9.87 7.60 -12.14
CA TRP A 46 11.06 8.38 -11.74
C TRP A 46 10.95 9.90 -11.94
N ARG A 47 9.98 10.39 -12.74
CA ARG A 47 9.70 11.82 -12.92
C ARG A 47 8.67 12.33 -11.92
N GLY A 48 8.11 11.46 -11.08
CA GLY A 48 7.02 11.78 -10.15
C GLY A 48 5.64 11.70 -10.79
N GLU A 49 5.53 11.21 -12.02
CA GLU A 49 4.26 11.14 -12.75
C GLU A 49 3.49 9.88 -12.40
N LEU A 50 2.20 10.03 -12.08
CA LEU A 50 1.29 8.91 -11.85
C LEU A 50 1.05 8.15 -13.16
N ARG A 51 1.49 6.90 -13.21
CA ARG A 51 1.36 6.04 -14.40
C ARG A 51 0.16 5.13 -14.34
N GLU A 52 -0.16 4.64 -13.15
CA GLU A 52 -1.25 3.70 -12.96
C GLU A 52 -1.97 3.99 -11.65
N THR A 53 -3.29 3.78 -11.66
CA THR A 53 -4.10 3.69 -10.44
C THR A 53 -5.06 2.53 -10.60
N ARG A 54 -5.02 1.60 -9.65
CA ARG A 54 -5.95 0.47 -9.61
C ARG A 54 -6.43 0.21 -8.19
N SER A 55 -7.65 -0.32 -8.09
CA SER A 55 -8.11 -0.91 -6.85
C SER A 55 -7.51 -2.31 -6.71
N GLY A 56 -6.87 -2.57 -5.57
CA GLY A 56 -6.41 -3.90 -5.16
C GLY A 56 -7.42 -4.63 -4.27
N SER A 57 -8.65 -4.14 -4.16
CA SER A 57 -9.69 -4.65 -3.24
C SER A 57 -10.40 -5.90 -3.78
N ASP A 58 -9.64 -6.87 -4.28
CA ASP A 58 -10.18 -8.08 -4.89
C ASP A 58 -10.54 -9.17 -3.86
N ALA A 59 -11.18 -10.24 -4.36
CA ALA A 59 -11.65 -11.34 -3.51
C ALA A 59 -10.51 -12.10 -2.81
N ASN A 60 -9.32 -12.16 -3.43
CA ASN A 60 -8.17 -12.83 -2.85
C ASN A 60 -7.56 -12.00 -1.72
N PHE A 61 -7.40 -10.70 -1.94
CA PHE A 61 -6.99 -9.74 -0.91
C PHE A 61 -7.94 -9.78 0.28
N CYS A 62 -9.26 -9.67 0.05
CA CYS A 62 -10.25 -9.68 1.13
C CYS A 62 -10.24 -10.99 1.93
N ARG A 63 -10.05 -12.15 1.26
CA ARG A 63 -9.95 -13.45 1.93
C ARG A 63 -8.70 -13.53 2.80
N THR A 64 -7.55 -13.16 2.25
CA THR A 64 -6.25 -13.20 2.92
C THR A 64 -6.24 -12.27 4.13
N LEU A 65 -6.78 -11.06 3.98
CA LEU A 65 -6.90 -10.10 5.07
C LEU A 65 -7.78 -10.63 6.20
N ARG A 66 -8.93 -11.23 5.89
CA ARG A 66 -9.83 -11.81 6.90
C ARG A 66 -9.14 -12.91 7.71
N VAL A 67 -8.43 -13.81 7.04
CA VAL A 67 -7.68 -14.88 7.72
C VAL A 67 -6.60 -14.28 8.62
N SER A 68 -5.86 -13.30 8.12
CA SER A 68 -4.77 -12.65 8.87
C SER A 68 -5.28 -11.89 10.10
N LEU A 69 -6.41 -11.20 9.98
CA LEU A 69 -7.05 -10.51 11.13
C LEU A 69 -7.58 -11.51 12.17
N GLY A 70 -8.06 -12.68 11.75
CA GLY A 70 -8.52 -13.73 12.66
C GLY A 70 -7.40 -14.41 13.45
N THR A 71 -6.16 -14.34 12.98
CA THR A 71 -4.99 -14.93 13.63
C THR A 71 -4.08 -13.91 14.32
N ALA A 72 -4.23 -12.62 14.01
CA ALA A 72 -3.43 -11.55 14.58
C ALA A 72 -3.92 -11.12 15.97
N ALA A 73 -3.01 -10.99 16.92
CA ALA A 73 -3.29 -10.32 18.19
C ALA A 73 -3.34 -8.79 17.94
N PRO A 74 -4.35 -8.07 18.48
CA PRO A 74 -4.37 -6.61 18.43
C PRO A 74 -3.10 -6.04 19.07
N ARG A 75 -2.47 -5.07 18.41
CA ARG A 75 -1.40 -4.25 19.01
C ARG A 75 -1.88 -2.82 19.13
N GLU A 76 -1.79 -2.27 20.33
CA GLU A 76 -1.94 -0.83 20.54
C GLU A 76 -0.72 -0.12 19.96
N VAL A 77 -0.97 0.93 19.19
CA VAL A 77 0.05 1.85 18.69
C VAL A 77 -0.18 3.15 19.43
N LEU A 78 0.69 3.45 20.39
CA LEU A 78 0.69 4.66 21.21
C LEU A 78 1.34 5.83 20.47
#